data_AF-A0A2W2AHX4-F1
#
_entry.id   AF-A0A2W2AHX4-F1
#
_cell.length_a   1.000
_cell.length_b   1.000
_cell.length_c   1.000
_cell.angle_alpha   90.00
_cell.angle_beta   90.00
_cell.angle_gamma   90.00
#
_symmetry.space_group_name_H-M   'P 1'
#
loop_
_entity.id
_entity.type
_entity.pdbx_description
1 polymer ?
#
loop_
_entity_poly.entity_id
_entity_poly.type
_entity_poly.pdbx_seq_one_letter_code
_entity_poly.pdbx_strand_id
1 'polypeptide(L)'
;MHECGHALAAIMAGCGAIIHYGWTNYYRCRNNSEAWDLIKGLAGPFVNILIGSVGFVLLSRNCRRGIRNQEVLLAAISFFWSREIVVWVADLFIKPYWYKNAFVSDEERASLQLFDKPFVFSILFGVIGMLACGITVFRLLEKEKRLSFIIFGMLGSIAGYLFWFHFLGPVLLP
;
A
#
# COMPACT_ATOMS: atom_id res chain seq x y z
N MET A 1 -4.85 -3.59 -6.57
CA MET A 1 -5.43 -2.61 -5.62
C MET A 1 -4.75 -1.26 -5.79
N HIS A 2 -3.44 -1.14 -5.53
CA HIS A 2 -2.71 0.14 -5.66
C HIS A 2 -2.84 0.78 -7.06
N GLU A 3 -2.53 0.05 -8.13
CA GLU A 3 -2.74 0.53 -9.51
C GLU A 3 -4.19 0.86 -9.84
N CYS A 4 -5.15 0.25 -9.15
CA CYS A 4 -6.56 0.58 -9.32
C CYS A 4 -6.89 1.96 -8.73
N GLY A 5 -6.17 2.40 -7.69
CA GLY A 5 -6.28 3.75 -7.14
C GLY A 5 -5.84 4.80 -8.14
N HIS A 6 -4.68 4.56 -8.77
CA HIS A 6 -4.15 5.36 -9.87
C HIS A 6 -5.14 5.47 -11.04
N ALA A 7 -5.69 4.34 -11.48
CA ALA A 7 -6.69 4.31 -12.55
C ALA A 7 -8.00 5.04 -12.17
N LEU A 8 -8.49 4.85 -10.93
CA LEU A 8 -9.70 5.52 -10.45
C LEU A 8 -9.52 7.04 -10.42
N ALA A 9 -8.40 7.51 -9.88
CA ALA A 9 -8.08 8.94 -9.85
C ALA A 9 -8.02 9.53 -11.27
N ALA A 10 -7.44 8.79 -12.22
CA ALA A 10 -7.39 9.20 -13.62
C ALA A 10 -8.77 9.28 -14.26
N ILE A 11 -9.62 8.29 -14.06
CA ILE A 11 -11.00 8.29 -14.58
C ILE A 11 -11.78 9.47 -13.98
N MET A 12 -11.65 9.74 -12.68
CA MET A 12 -12.31 10.87 -12.02
C MET A 12 -11.81 12.23 -12.53
N ALA A 13 -10.55 12.33 -12.92
CA ALA A 13 -9.97 13.52 -13.54
C ALA A 13 -10.31 13.66 -15.04
N GLY A 14 -11.08 12.72 -15.60
CA GLY A 14 -11.45 12.70 -17.03
C GLY A 14 -10.33 12.21 -17.95
N CYS A 15 -9.30 11.56 -17.41
CA CYS A 15 -8.27 10.88 -18.18
C CYS A 15 -8.68 9.44 -18.51
N GLY A 16 -8.15 8.91 -19.61
CA GLY A 16 -8.10 7.47 -19.83
C GLY A 16 -6.97 6.83 -19.03
N ALA A 17 -7.19 5.63 -18.52
CA ALA A 17 -6.18 4.85 -17.80
C ALA A 17 -6.20 3.39 -18.25
N ILE A 18 -5.02 2.83 -18.53
CA ILE A 18 -4.81 1.40 -18.74
C ILE A 18 -3.91 0.91 -17.61
N ILE A 19 -4.41 -0.07 -16.86
CA ILE A 19 -3.65 -0.73 -15.81
C ILE A 19 -2.77 -1.78 -16.47
N HIS A 20 -1.47 -1.68 -16.22
CA HIS A 20 -0.49 -2.70 -16.60
C HIS A 20 -0.03 -3.45 -15.36
N TYR A 21 0.78 -4.47 -15.61
CA TYR A 21 1.44 -5.21 -14.56
C TYR A 21 2.50 -4.36 -13.83
N GLY A 22 2.10 -3.72 -12.72
CA GLY A 22 3.00 -2.96 -11.84
C GLY A 22 3.14 -1.48 -12.16
N TRP A 23 2.39 -0.97 -13.14
CA TRP A 23 2.26 0.46 -13.40
C TRP A 23 0.92 0.78 -14.07
N THR A 24 0.56 2.06 -14.11
CA THR A 24 -0.65 2.53 -14.79
C THR A 24 -0.27 3.57 -15.85
N ASN A 25 -0.72 3.36 -17.08
CA ASN A 25 -0.53 4.31 -18.18
C ASN A 25 -1.73 5.25 -18.28
N TYR A 26 -1.46 6.54 -18.39
CA TYR A 26 -2.46 7.60 -18.49
C TYR A 26 -2.47 8.17 -19.92
N TYR A 27 -3.66 8.34 -20.51
CA TYR A 27 -3.82 8.92 -21.84
C TYR A 27 -5.00 9.89 -21.88
N ARG A 28 -4.99 10.84 -22.82
CA ARG A 28 -6.01 11.90 -22.95
C ARG A 28 -6.22 12.72 -21.67
N CYS A 29 -5.19 12.92 -20.85
CA CYS A 29 -5.27 13.87 -19.75
C CYS A 29 -5.29 15.29 -20.29
N ARG A 30 -6.43 15.98 -20.14
CA ARG A 30 -6.58 17.39 -20.51
C ARG A 30 -6.01 18.34 -19.46
N ASN A 31 -5.79 17.83 -18.25
CA ASN A 31 -5.39 18.61 -17.08
C ASN A 31 -3.93 18.35 -16.73
N ASN A 32 -3.11 19.40 -16.73
CA ASN A 32 -1.68 19.38 -16.44
C ASN A 32 -1.35 20.28 -15.25
N SER A 33 -2.26 20.34 -14.28
CA SER A 33 -2.10 21.11 -13.04
C SER A 33 -1.17 20.39 -12.06
N GLU A 34 -0.37 21.11 -11.28
CA GLU A 34 0.45 20.53 -10.19
C GLU A 34 -0.37 19.69 -9.22
N ALA A 35 -1.62 20.10 -8.94
CA ALA A 35 -2.55 19.34 -8.12
C ALA A 35 -2.85 17.94 -8.67
N TRP A 36 -2.86 17.79 -10.00
CA TRP A 36 -3.08 16.49 -10.65
C TRP A 36 -1.87 15.57 -10.50
N ASP A 37 -0.65 16.13 -10.54
CA ASP A 37 0.56 15.35 -10.32
C ASP A 37 0.66 14.83 -8.88
N LEU A 38 0.24 15.63 -7.90
CA LEU A 38 0.14 15.21 -6.51
C LEU A 38 -0.88 14.09 -6.32
N ILE A 39 -2.08 14.25 -6.91
CA ILE A 39 -3.14 13.24 -6.84
C ILE A 39 -2.69 11.93 -7.47
N LYS A 40 -2.02 11.98 -8.63
CA LYS A 40 -1.45 10.79 -9.27
C LYS A 40 -0.43 10.08 -8.39
N GLY A 41 0.43 10.81 -7.67
CA GLY A 41 1.36 10.17 -6.72
C GLY A 41 0.61 9.52 -5.56
N LEU A 42 -0.32 10.23 -4.93
CA LEU A 42 -0.93 9.74 -3.68
C LEU A 42 -2.10 8.77 -3.86
N ALA A 43 -2.68 8.65 -5.06
CA ALA A 43 -3.87 7.82 -5.28
C ALA A 43 -3.65 6.34 -4.94
N GLY A 44 -2.54 5.76 -5.38
CA GLY A 44 -2.16 4.38 -5.07
C GLY A 44 -1.96 4.12 -3.57
N PRO A 45 -1.07 4.87 -2.89
CA PRO A 45 -0.83 4.73 -1.44
C PRO A 45 -2.12 4.93 -0.64
N PHE A 46 -2.92 5.94 -1.02
CA PHE A 46 -4.17 6.26 -0.34
C PHE A 46 -5.19 5.12 -0.35
N VAL A 47 -5.31 4.37 -1.45
CA VAL A 47 -6.20 3.20 -1.50
C VAL A 47 -5.76 2.12 -0.51
N ASN A 48 -4.46 1.86 -0.39
CA ASN A 48 -3.97 0.86 0.57
C ASN A 48 -4.18 1.33 2.01
N ILE A 49 -3.92 2.60 2.29
CA ILE A 49 -4.18 3.25 3.59
C ILE A 49 -5.66 3.13 3.95
N LEU A 50 -6.57 3.37 2.99
CA LEU A 50 -8.01 3.30 3.22
C LEU A 50 -8.44 1.87 3.53
N ILE A 51 -8.04 0.89 2.71
CA ILE A 51 -8.35 -0.53 2.93
C ILE A 51 -7.79 -1.00 4.28
N GLY A 52 -6.53 -0.66 4.57
CA GLY A 52 -5.87 -0.98 5.84
C GLY A 52 -6.59 -0.37 7.04
N SER A 53 -6.97 0.90 6.95
CA SER A 53 -7.74 1.60 7.98
C SER A 53 -9.11 0.97 8.22
N VAL A 54 -9.82 0.56 7.16
CA VAL A 54 -11.11 -0.15 7.29
C VAL A 54 -10.91 -1.48 8.02
N GLY A 55 -9.90 -2.27 7.65
CA GLY A 55 -9.56 -3.51 8.34
C GLY A 55 -9.26 -3.29 9.82
N PHE A 56 -8.45 -2.28 10.13
CA PHE A 56 -8.07 -1.92 11.50
C PHE A 56 -9.27 -1.53 12.37
N VAL A 57 -10.15 -0.67 11.85
CA VAL A 57 -11.34 -0.19 12.57
C VAL A 57 -12.34 -1.32 12.81
N LEU A 58 -12.58 -2.15 11.79
CA LEU A 58 -13.48 -3.31 11.92
C LEU A 58 -12.94 -4.33 12.90
N LEU A 59 -11.64 -4.63 12.86
CA LEU A 59 -11.00 -5.52 13.83
C LEU A 59 -11.13 -4.96 15.25
N SER A 60 -10.83 -3.67 15.44
CA SER A 60 -10.96 -3.00 16.73
C SER A 60 -12.39 -3.05 17.30
N ARG A 61 -13.41 -2.99 16.43
CA ARG A 61 -14.82 -3.15 16.83
C ARG A 61 -15.16 -4.60 17.16
N ASN A 62 -14.66 -5.56 16.38
CA ASN A 62 -14.91 -6.98 16.62
C ASN A 62 -14.28 -7.48 17.92
N CYS A 63 -13.06 -7.03 18.26
CA CYS A 63 -12.42 -7.33 19.54
C CYS A 63 -13.25 -6.85 20.73
N ARG A 64 -13.97 -5.72 20.61
CA ARG A 64 -14.88 -5.24 21.66
C ARG A 64 -16.17 -6.05 21.77
N ARG A 65 -16.58 -6.71 20.69
CA ARG A 65 -17.82 -7.50 20.59
C ARG A 65 -17.61 -9.00 20.83
N GLY A 66 -16.36 -9.47 20.93
CA GLY A 66 -16.03 -10.88 21.11
C GLY A 66 -16.29 -11.77 19.88
N ILE A 67 -16.39 -11.18 18.68
CA ILE A 67 -16.67 -11.93 17.44
C ILE A 67 -15.36 -12.51 16.89
N ARG A 68 -15.15 -13.81 17.16
CA ARG A 68 -13.83 -14.47 17.04
C ARG A 68 -13.47 -14.97 15.63
N ASN A 69 -14.46 -15.16 14.75
CA ASN A 69 -14.29 -15.91 13.50
C ASN A 69 -13.69 -15.09 12.35
N GLN A 70 -13.76 -13.75 12.41
CA GLN A 70 -13.30 -12.87 11.32
C GLN A 70 -11.98 -12.14 11.64
N GLU A 71 -11.40 -12.39 12.81
CA GLU A 71 -10.22 -11.66 13.30
C GLU A 71 -9.01 -11.78 12.38
N VAL A 72 -8.74 -12.99 11.88
CA VAL A 72 -7.59 -13.27 11.00
C VAL A 72 -7.75 -12.55 9.67
N LEU A 73 -8.95 -12.58 9.08
CA LEU A 73 -9.25 -11.88 7.82
C LEU A 73 -9.14 -10.37 7.98
N LEU A 74 -9.72 -9.80 9.04
CA LEU A 74 -9.66 -8.36 9.30
C LEU A 74 -8.25 -7.89 9.64
N ALA A 75 -7.46 -8.72 10.34
CA ALA A 75 -6.03 -8.49 10.54
C ALA A 75 -5.28 -8.49 9.21
N ALA A 76 -5.55 -9.44 8.32
CA ALA A 76 -4.96 -9.47 6.98
C ALA A 76 -5.31 -8.21 6.16
N ILE A 77 -6.56 -7.74 6.23
CA ILE A 77 -6.98 -6.47 5.59
C ILE A 77 -6.26 -5.28 6.23
N SER A 78 -6.13 -5.25 7.56
CA SER A 78 -5.39 -4.18 8.26
C SER A 78 -3.91 -4.13 7.85
N PHE A 79 -3.33 -5.27 7.45
CA PHE A 79 -1.96 -5.39 6.98
C PHE A 79 -1.70 -4.76 5.61
N PHE A 80 -2.70 -4.18 4.94
CA PHE A 80 -2.45 -3.32 3.77
C PHE A 80 -1.56 -2.12 4.10
N TRP A 81 -1.52 -1.68 5.35
CA TRP A 81 -0.55 -0.70 5.87
C TRP A 81 0.91 -1.15 5.74
N SER A 82 1.18 -2.45 5.59
CA SER A 82 2.56 -2.98 5.48
C SER A 82 3.29 -2.48 4.23
N ARG A 83 2.59 -2.10 3.16
CA ARG A 83 3.21 -1.52 1.96
C ARG A 83 3.95 -0.23 2.29
N GLU A 84 3.33 0.67 3.04
CA GLU A 84 3.93 1.96 3.42
C GLU A 84 5.20 1.76 4.26
N ILE A 85 5.21 0.71 5.11
CA ILE A 85 6.40 0.30 5.86
C ILE A 85 7.50 -0.16 4.90
N VAL A 86 7.17 -0.99 3.91
CA VAL A 86 8.14 -1.49 2.93
C VAL A 86 8.71 -0.34 2.09
N VAL A 87 7.88 0.61 1.65
CA VAL A 87 8.34 1.81 0.93
C VAL A 87 9.31 2.61 1.79
N TRP A 88 8.96 2.87 3.05
CA TRP A 88 9.83 3.60 3.96
C TRP A 88 11.17 2.88 4.19
N VAL A 89 11.14 1.57 4.43
CA VAL A 89 12.36 0.75 4.60
C VAL A 89 13.20 0.73 3.32
N ALA A 90 12.56 0.64 2.14
CA ALA A 90 13.25 0.68 0.87
C ALA A 90 13.94 2.03 0.62
N ASP A 91 13.25 3.13 0.94
CA ASP A 91 13.81 4.48 0.84
C ASP A 91 15.02 4.68 1.77
N LEU A 92 15.00 4.07 2.96
CA LEU A 92 16.08 4.19 3.94
C LEU A 92 17.29 3.29 3.62
N PHE A 93 17.06 2.05 3.18
CA PHE A 93 18.12 1.03 3.10
C PHE A 93 18.47 0.56 1.70
N ILE A 94 17.58 0.68 0.71
CA ILE A 94 17.84 0.19 -0.65
C ILE A 94 18.34 1.34 -1.51
N LYS A 95 17.63 2.46 -1.44
CA LYS A 95 17.88 3.62 -2.30
C LYS A 95 19.27 4.26 -2.15
N PRO A 96 19.93 4.31 -0.97
CA PRO A 96 21.28 4.86 -0.88
C PRO A 96 22.35 4.01 -1.60
N TYR A 97 22.09 2.72 -1.80
CA TYR A 97 23.04 1.77 -2.39
C TYR A 97 22.77 1.52 -3.88
N TRP A 98 21.53 1.75 -4.33
CA TRP A 98 21.17 1.69 -5.75
C TRP A 98 21.33 3.06 -6.40
N TYR A 99 21.55 3.10 -7.71
CA TYR A 99 21.77 4.34 -8.47
C TYR A 99 20.68 5.37 -8.14
N LYS A 100 21.06 6.65 -7.92
CA LYS A 100 20.19 7.72 -7.36
C LYS A 100 18.81 7.91 -8.01
N ASN A 101 18.58 7.38 -9.21
CA ASN A 101 17.32 7.49 -9.97
C ASN A 101 16.62 6.15 -10.24
N ALA A 102 17.13 5.03 -9.72
CA ALA A 102 16.63 3.70 -10.09
C ALA A 102 15.29 3.35 -9.42
N PHE A 103 14.96 3.98 -8.29
CA PHE A 103 13.74 3.73 -7.54
C PHE A 103 13.19 5.05 -7.01
N VAL A 104 12.15 5.56 -7.67
CA VAL A 104 11.40 6.75 -7.23
C VAL A 104 9.99 6.27 -6.87
N SER A 105 9.68 6.28 -5.58
CA SER A 105 8.38 5.89 -5.06
C SER A 105 7.32 6.96 -5.36
N ASP A 106 6.05 6.57 -5.32
CA ASP A 106 4.94 7.51 -5.55
C ASP A 106 4.85 8.55 -4.41
N GLU A 107 5.18 8.11 -3.20
CA GLU A 107 5.30 8.90 -1.98
C GLU A 107 6.45 9.90 -2.07
N GLU A 108 7.58 9.52 -2.66
CA GLU A 108 8.69 10.43 -2.93
C GLU A 108 8.31 11.51 -3.94
N ARG A 109 7.68 11.14 -5.06
CA ARG A 109 7.23 12.12 -6.07
C ARG A 109 6.31 13.17 -5.44
N ALA A 110 5.34 12.72 -4.65
CA ALA A 110 4.46 13.61 -3.92
C ALA A 110 5.20 14.47 -2.89
N SER A 111 6.21 13.91 -2.20
CA SER A 111 6.97 14.62 -1.18
C SER A 111 7.87 15.72 -1.78
N LEU A 112 8.51 15.44 -2.92
CA LEU A 112 9.31 16.42 -3.65
C LEU A 112 8.45 17.58 -4.17
N GLN A 113 7.24 17.30 -4.65
CA GLN A 113 6.32 18.33 -5.12
C GLN A 113 5.81 19.24 -4.01
N LEU A 114 5.48 18.70 -2.83
CA LEU A 114 4.84 19.48 -1.78
C LEU A 114 5.83 20.13 -0.78
N PHE A 115 6.97 19.48 -0.52
CA PHE A 115 7.89 19.85 0.56
C PHE A 115 9.32 20.07 0.10
N ASP A 116 9.63 19.85 -1.18
CA ASP A 116 11.00 19.83 -1.73
C ASP A 116 11.94 18.87 -0.97
N LYS A 117 11.36 17.81 -0.40
CA LYS A 117 12.07 16.81 0.43
C LYS A 117 11.58 15.41 0.08
N PRO A 118 12.46 14.45 -0.26
CA PRO A 118 12.04 13.18 -0.85
C PRO A 118 11.38 12.18 0.10
N PHE A 119 11.54 12.31 1.42
CA PHE A 119 11.16 11.24 2.36
C PHE A 119 9.98 11.57 3.28
N VAL A 120 9.30 12.71 3.09
CA VAL A 120 8.30 13.18 4.06
C VAL A 120 7.11 12.23 4.15
N PHE A 121 6.48 11.88 3.03
CA PHE A 121 5.33 10.97 3.03
C PHE A 121 5.74 9.54 3.35
N SER A 122 6.87 9.05 2.83
CA SER A 122 7.36 7.70 3.15
C SER A 122 7.57 7.51 4.64
N ILE A 123 8.23 8.47 5.33
CA ILE A 123 8.42 8.41 6.79
C ILE A 123 7.08 8.50 7.51
N LEU A 124 6.22 9.45 7.12
CA LEU A 124 4.94 9.67 7.79
C LEU A 124 4.04 8.44 7.70
N PHE A 125 3.79 7.92 6.50
CA PHE A 125 2.95 6.75 6.29
C PHE A 125 3.61 5.47 6.79
N GLY A 126 4.93 5.35 6.67
CA GLY A 126 5.70 4.23 7.22
C GLY A 126 5.58 4.12 8.74
N VAL A 127 5.70 5.24 9.47
CA VAL A 127 5.55 5.27 10.93
C VAL A 127 4.10 4.95 11.33
N ILE A 128 3.11 5.57 10.68
CA ILE A 128 1.69 5.28 10.95
C ILE A 128 1.38 3.81 10.67
N GLY A 129 1.86 3.28 9.55
CA GLY A 129 1.70 1.88 9.16
C GLY A 129 2.35 0.93 10.16
N MET A 130 3.56 1.24 10.64
CA MET A 130 4.25 0.45 11.66
C MET A 130 3.45 0.41 12.96
N LEU A 131 2.90 1.55 13.41
CA LEU A 131 2.03 1.60 14.58
C LEU A 131 0.73 0.81 14.35
N ALA A 132 0.07 0.97 13.20
CA ALA A 132 -1.17 0.27 12.88
C ALA A 132 -0.97 -1.26 12.84
N CYS A 133 0.06 -1.73 12.13
CA CYS A 133 0.40 -3.16 12.07
C CYS A 133 0.84 -3.70 13.44
N GLY A 134 1.64 -2.94 14.19
CA GLY A 134 2.06 -3.31 15.54
C GLY A 134 0.87 -3.47 16.49
N ILE A 135 -0.05 -2.49 16.51
CA ILE A 135 -1.28 -2.56 17.32
C ILE A 135 -2.14 -3.76 16.88
N THR A 136 -2.25 -3.99 15.57
CA THR A 136 -3.01 -5.12 15.02
C THR A 136 -2.49 -6.45 15.57
N VAL A 137 -1.19 -6.71 15.48
CA VAL A 137 -0.61 -7.99 15.93
C VAL A 137 -0.57 -8.10 17.45
N PHE A 138 -0.05 -7.08 18.13
CA PHE A 138 0.29 -7.19 19.55
C PHE A 138 -0.88 -6.87 20.49
N ARG A 139 -1.89 -6.14 20.02
CA ARG A 139 -3.01 -5.70 20.86
C ARG A 139 -4.36 -6.25 20.40
N LEU A 140 -4.65 -6.26 19.10
CA LEU A 140 -5.96 -6.69 18.60
C LEU A 140 -6.03 -8.20 18.39
N LEU A 141 -4.95 -8.83 17.92
CA LEU A 141 -4.92 -10.26 17.69
C LEU A 141 -4.72 -11.05 18.99
N GLU A 142 -5.51 -12.12 19.15
CA GLU A 142 -5.38 -13.08 20.26
C GLU A 142 -3.99 -13.71 20.30
N LYS A 143 -3.42 -13.86 21.51
CA LYS A 143 -2.04 -14.32 21.72
C LYS A 143 -1.75 -15.64 21.02
N GLU A 144 -2.70 -16.57 21.05
CA GLU A 144 -2.59 -17.90 20.45
C GLU A 144 -2.44 -17.86 18.92
N LYS A 145 -3.08 -16.88 18.26
CA LYS A 145 -3.11 -16.78 16.78
C LYS A 145 -1.97 -15.97 16.19
N ARG A 146 -1.19 -15.24 17.01
CA ARG A 146 -0.15 -14.30 16.54
C ARG A 146 0.93 -14.98 15.73
N LEU A 147 1.45 -16.08 16.25
CA LEU A 147 2.57 -16.78 15.62
C LEU A 147 2.12 -17.42 14.31
N SER A 148 0.94 -18.05 14.29
CA SER A 148 0.33 -18.55 13.05
C SER A 148 0.11 -17.43 12.05
N PHE A 149 -0.41 -16.28 12.46
CA PHE A 149 -0.62 -15.13 11.58
C PHE A 149 0.69 -14.63 10.97
N ILE A 150 1.77 -14.55 11.75
CA ILE A 150 3.09 -14.13 11.25
C ILE A 150 3.64 -15.14 10.25
N ILE A 151 3.64 -16.45 10.59
CA ILE A 151 4.18 -17.49 9.71
C ILE A 151 3.37 -17.58 8.42
N PHE A 152 2.05 -17.70 8.51
CA PHE A 152 1.18 -17.76 7.32
C PHE A 152 1.18 -16.45 6.55
N GLY A 153 1.36 -15.31 7.23
CA GLY A 153 1.56 -14.01 6.60
C GLY A 153 2.83 -14.01 5.75
N MET A 154 3.97 -14.45 6.30
CA MET A 154 5.23 -14.55 5.55
C MET A 154 5.14 -15.52 4.37
N LEU A 155 4.67 -16.75 4.62
CA LEU A 155 4.51 -17.77 3.57
C LEU A 155 3.52 -17.32 2.49
N GLY A 156 2.40 -16.71 2.91
CA GLY A 156 1.38 -16.16 2.01
C GLY A 156 1.91 -14.98 1.18
N SER A 157 2.79 -14.15 1.74
CA SER A 157 3.43 -13.05 1.01
C SER A 157 4.35 -13.57 -0.09
N ILE A 158 5.16 -14.59 0.22
CA ILE A 158 6.07 -15.22 -0.75
C ILE A 158 5.27 -15.95 -1.82
N ALA A 159 4.31 -16.78 -1.42
CA ALA A 159 3.45 -17.51 -2.34
C ALA A 159 2.62 -16.57 -3.21
N GLY A 160 2.07 -15.50 -2.63
CA GLY A 160 1.32 -14.46 -3.33
C GLY A 160 2.18 -13.69 -4.32
N TYR A 161 3.41 -13.33 -3.93
CA TYR A 161 4.38 -12.70 -4.84
C TYR A 161 4.69 -13.62 -6.03
N LEU A 162 5.05 -14.88 -5.77
CA LEU A 162 5.36 -15.83 -6.84
C LEU A 162 4.15 -16.09 -7.75
N PHE A 163 2.97 -16.29 -7.17
CA PHE A 163 1.75 -16.53 -7.91
C PHE A 163 1.36 -15.32 -8.76
N TRP A 164 1.44 -14.11 -8.21
CA TRP A 164 1.06 -12.90 -8.93
C TRP A 164 2.09 -12.51 -10.01
N PHE A 165 3.38 -12.51 -9.67
CA PHE A 165 4.45 -12.08 -10.59
C PHE A 165 4.81 -13.12 -11.65
N HIS A 166 4.69 -14.41 -11.36
CA HIS A 166 5.12 -15.45 -12.29
C HIS A 166 3.97 -16.10 -13.05
N PHE A 167 2.75 -16.09 -12.51
CA PHE A 167 1.63 -16.84 -13.08
C PHE A 167 0.46 -15.93 -13.49
N LEU A 168 -0.22 -15.32 -12.53
CA LEU A 168 -1.51 -14.68 -12.78
C LEU A 168 -1.38 -13.30 -13.46
N GLY A 169 -0.41 -12.51 -13.03
CA GLY A 169 -0.17 -11.15 -13.52
C GLY A 169 0.04 -11.07 -15.03
N PRO A 170 1.01 -11.82 -15.59
CA PRO A 170 1.27 -11.83 -17.03
C PRO A 170 0.12 -12.37 -17.89
N VAL A 171 -0.80 -13.14 -17.30
CA VAL A 171 -1.95 -13.72 -18.02
C VAL A 171 -3.14 -12.77 -18.05
N LEU A 172 -3.37 -12.02 -16.96
CA LEU A 172 -4.54 -11.15 -16.84
C LEU A 172 -4.32 -9.72 -17.35
N LEU A 173 -3.09 -9.22 -17.28
CA LEU A 173 -2.77 -7.84 -17.64
C LEU A 173 -1.80 -7.82 -18.83
N PRO A 174 -2.01 -6.91 -19.80
CA PRO A 174 -1.13 -6.74 -20.95
C PRO A 174 0.21 -6.10 -20.59
#